data_AF-A0A2M8GKQ7-F1
#
_entry.id   AF-A0A2M8GKQ7-F1
#
_cell.length_a   1.000
_cell.length_b   1.000
_cell.length_c   1.000
_cell.angle_alpha   90.00
_cell.angle_beta   90.00
_cell.angle_gamma   90.00
#
_symmetry.space_group_name_H-M   'P 1'
#
loop_
_entity.id
_entity.type
_entity.pdbx_description
1 polymer ?
#
loop_
_entity_poly.entity_id
_entity_poly.type
_entity_poly.pdbx_seq_one_letter_code
_entity_poly.pdbx_strand_id
1 'polypeptide(L)'
;MKKQIGVNTSDKSSIEEQIKQLVIARINAYSDDLNISAGDSGNLTTTPLIDVVAKRFLEPSNLVPISLIKGNSVTESYKKSQKLMSKNVLSMMSSEAGQNERDSAPYLYSNKLNQVLLGDPDAVLY
;
A
#
# COMPACT_ATOMS: atom_id res chain seq x y z
N MET A 1 58.37 20.59 -7.32
CA MET A 1 57.72 20.04 -6.10
C MET A 1 56.22 20.12 -6.26
N LYS A 2 55.50 18.98 -6.31
CA LYS A 2 54.03 18.94 -6.41
C LYS A 2 53.45 19.02 -4.99
N LYS A 3 52.65 20.05 -4.71
CA LYS A 3 51.96 20.26 -3.42
C LYS A 3 50.71 19.38 -3.40
N GLN A 4 50.72 18.31 -2.62
CA GLN A 4 49.51 17.50 -2.37
C GLN A 4 48.54 18.34 -1.55
N ILE A 5 47.34 18.56 -2.09
CA ILE A 5 46.21 19.16 -1.38
C ILE A 5 45.60 18.03 -0.55
N GLY A 6 45.96 17.98 0.74
CA GLY A 6 45.33 17.08 1.70
C GLY A 6 43.88 17.53 1.92
N VAL A 7 42.92 16.77 1.41
CA VAL A 7 41.51 16.94 1.77
C VAL A 7 41.37 16.45 3.22
N ASN A 8 41.07 17.39 4.11
CA ASN A 8 40.92 17.18 5.54
C ASN A 8 39.80 16.16 5.81
N THR A 9 40.16 15.03 6.43
CA THR A 9 39.27 13.89 6.67
C THR A 9 38.22 14.15 7.75
N SER A 10 38.32 15.24 8.53
CA SER A 10 37.30 15.62 9.51
C SER A 10 36.01 16.15 8.87
N ASP A 11 36.09 16.67 7.63
CA ASP A 11 34.96 17.28 6.93
C ASP A 11 34.05 16.24 6.27
N LYS A 12 34.62 15.09 5.87
CA LYS A 12 33.87 13.99 5.26
C LYS A 12 32.91 13.32 6.23
N SER A 13 33.31 13.13 7.49
CA SER A 13 32.44 12.55 8.52
C SER A 13 31.25 13.47 8.84
N SER A 14 31.47 14.79 8.83
CA SER A 14 30.42 15.80 9.03
C SER A 14 29.44 15.83 7.85
N ILE A 15 29.96 15.74 6.61
CA ILE A 15 29.14 15.68 5.39
C ILE A 15 28.35 14.37 5.33
N GLU A 16 28.95 13.24 5.67
CA GLU A 16 28.26 11.95 5.73
C GLU A 16 27.13 11.97 6.76
N GLU A 17 27.35 12.59 7.92
CA GLU A 17 26.31 12.73 8.94
C GLU A 17 25.18 13.65 8.46
N GLN A 18 25.50 14.77 7.80
CA GLN A 18 24.51 15.65 7.18
C GLN A 18 23.70 14.94 6.08
N ILE A 19 24.35 14.10 5.27
CA ILE A 19 23.67 13.30 4.23
C ILE A 19 22.74 12.27 4.87
N LYS A 20 23.17 11.57 5.93
CA LYS A 20 22.31 10.64 6.68
C LYS A 20 21.09 11.34 7.25
N GLN A 21 21.28 12.50 7.88
CA GLN A 21 20.19 13.30 8.42
C GLN A 21 19.22 13.77 7.33
N LEU A 22 19.72 14.18 6.16
CA LEU A 22 18.89 14.56 5.02
C LEU A 22 18.13 13.37 4.41
N VAL A 23 18.74 12.20 4.33
CA VAL A 23 18.09 10.97 3.84
C VAL A 23 17.01 10.52 4.82
N ILE A 24 17.28 10.54 6.12
CA ILE A 24 16.28 10.23 7.16
C ILE A 24 15.13 11.24 7.12
N ALA A 25 15.43 12.54 7.02
CA ALA A 25 14.42 13.58 6.89
C ALA A 25 13.58 13.41 5.61
N ARG A 26 14.18 12.98 4.50
CA ARG A 26 13.48 12.71 3.24
C ARG A 26 12.59 11.47 3.34
N ILE A 27 13.05 10.40 3.98
CA ILE A 27 12.25 9.19 4.24
C ILE A 27 11.06 9.55 5.14
N ASN A 28 11.28 10.34 6.20
CA ASN A 28 10.21 10.79 7.10
C ASN A 28 9.24 11.79 6.43
N ALA A 29 9.71 12.59 5.48
CA ALA A 29 8.84 13.48 4.69
C ALA A 29 7.96 12.71 3.70
N TYR A 30 8.33 11.48 3.37
CA TYR A 30 7.49 10.48 2.70
C TYR A 30 6.92 9.48 3.70
N SER A 31 6.59 9.90 4.93
CA SER A 31 5.76 9.07 5.79
C SER A 31 4.49 8.74 5.00
N ASP A 32 4.35 7.46 4.63
CA ASP A 32 3.24 6.82 3.91
C ASP A 32 1.91 6.86 4.71
N ASP A 33 1.79 7.85 5.59
CA ASP A 33 0.68 8.06 6.48
C ASP A 33 -0.47 8.59 5.64
N LEU A 34 -1.33 7.65 5.24
CA LEU A 34 -2.61 7.99 4.67
C LEU A 34 -3.42 8.67 5.79
N ASN A 35 -3.38 9.99 5.82
CA ASN A 35 -4.19 10.81 6.73
C ASN A 35 -5.67 10.73 6.34
N ILE A 36 -6.34 9.66 6.78
CA ILE A 36 -7.79 9.54 6.66
C ILE A 36 -8.41 10.30 7.84
N SER A 37 -8.93 11.50 7.56
CA SER A 37 -9.77 12.22 8.53
C SER A 37 -11.13 11.54 8.61
N ALA A 38 -11.26 10.57 9.52
CA ALA A 38 -12.52 9.90 9.79
C ALA A 38 -13.23 10.60 10.96
N GLY A 39 -13.90 11.72 10.69
CA GLY A 39 -15.05 12.27 11.45
C GLY A 39 -14.95 12.53 12.96
N ASP A 40 -13.89 12.08 13.64
CA ASP A 40 -13.63 12.25 15.06
C ASP A 40 -12.23 12.85 15.22
N SER A 41 -12.15 13.77 16.16
CA SER A 41 -11.12 14.80 16.32
C SER A 41 -9.73 14.30 16.77
N GLY A 42 -9.09 13.45 15.96
CA GLY A 42 -7.71 13.03 16.17
C GLY A 42 -6.98 12.73 14.85
N ASN A 43 -5.70 13.10 14.77
CA ASN A 43 -4.83 12.65 13.67
C ASN A 43 -4.64 11.14 13.79
N LEU A 44 -5.36 10.38 12.98
CA LEU A 44 -5.16 8.94 12.82
C LEU A 44 -4.03 8.73 11.80
N THR A 45 -2.80 8.79 12.30
CA THR A 45 -1.63 8.33 11.56
C THR A 45 -1.73 6.81 11.47
N THR A 46 -2.19 6.30 10.31
CA THR A 46 -2.21 4.86 10.03
C THR A 46 -1.10 4.55 9.04
N THR A 47 -0.52 3.36 9.16
CA THR A 47 0.51 2.85 8.23
C THR A 47 -0.06 1.61 7.51
N PRO A 48 -0.91 1.79 6.48
CA PRO A 48 -1.65 0.68 5.86
C PRO A 48 -0.77 -0.40 5.24
N LEU A 49 0.47 -0.05 4.88
CA LEU A 49 1.43 -0.96 4.27
C LEU A 49 1.87 -2.10 5.20
N ILE A 50 1.94 -1.83 6.51
CA ILE A 50 2.30 -2.84 7.52
C ILE A 50 1.08 -3.40 8.27
N ASP A 51 -0.10 -2.81 8.05
CA ASP A 51 -1.34 -3.27 8.66
C ASP A 51 -1.86 -4.53 7.95
N VAL A 52 -1.89 -5.64 8.68
CA VAL A 52 -2.32 -6.95 8.20
C VAL A 52 -3.79 -6.98 7.76
N VAL A 53 -4.65 -6.18 8.39
CA VAL A 53 -6.07 -6.05 8.04
C VAL A 53 -6.21 -5.19 6.79
N ALA A 54 -5.58 -4.01 6.75
CA ALA A 54 -5.66 -3.11 5.60
C ALA A 54 -5.18 -3.80 4.31
N LYS A 55 -4.13 -4.62 4.41
CA LYS A 55 -3.63 -5.46 3.31
C LYS A 55 -4.71 -6.30 2.64
N ARG A 56 -5.66 -6.86 3.41
CA ARG A 56 -6.78 -7.69 2.89
C ARG A 56 -7.69 -6.94 1.93
N PHE A 57 -7.78 -5.62 2.07
CA PHE A 57 -8.58 -4.73 1.24
C PHE A 57 -7.78 -4.18 0.06
N LEU A 58 -6.54 -3.77 0.32
CA LEU A 58 -5.69 -3.12 -0.68
C LEU A 58 -5.23 -4.09 -1.77
N GLU A 59 -4.84 -5.31 -1.42
CA GLU A 59 -4.39 -6.30 -2.41
C GLU A 59 -5.43 -6.59 -3.50
N PRO A 60 -6.69 -6.95 -3.19
CA PRO A 60 -7.69 -7.17 -4.24
C PRO A 60 -8.05 -5.89 -4.99
N SER A 61 -8.05 -4.73 -4.33
CA SER A 61 -8.35 -3.45 -5.00
C SER A 61 -7.28 -3.10 -6.04
N ASN A 62 -6.01 -3.27 -5.68
CA ASN A 62 -4.87 -3.06 -6.58
C ASN A 62 -4.77 -4.13 -7.67
N LEU A 63 -5.35 -5.31 -7.46
CA LEU A 63 -5.32 -6.40 -8.43
C LEU A 63 -6.03 -6.06 -9.74
N VAL A 64 -7.07 -5.21 -9.71
CA VAL A 64 -7.77 -4.76 -10.92
C VAL A 64 -6.83 -4.01 -11.87
N PRO A 65 -6.24 -2.86 -11.50
CA PRO A 65 -5.34 -2.14 -12.40
C PRO A 65 -4.09 -2.95 -12.75
N ILE A 66 -3.53 -3.72 -11.81
CA ILE A 66 -2.37 -4.59 -12.10
C ILE A 66 -2.71 -5.65 -13.15
N SER A 67 -3.89 -6.27 -13.07
CA SER A 67 -4.33 -7.29 -14.04
C SER A 67 -4.58 -6.68 -15.42
N LEU A 68 -5.16 -5.49 -15.47
CA LEU A 68 -5.38 -4.74 -16.70
C LEU A 68 -4.06 -4.40 -17.41
N ILE A 69 -3.08 -3.85 -16.68
CA ILE A 69 -1.73 -3.54 -17.21
C ILE A 69 -1.03 -4.80 -17.75
N LYS A 70 -1.34 -5.97 -17.20
CA LYS A 70 -0.83 -7.26 -17.67
C LYS A 70 -1.58 -7.82 -18.89
N GLY A 71 -2.40 -7.02 -19.57
CA GLY A 71 -3.12 -7.39 -20.79
C GLY A 71 -4.34 -8.30 -20.57
N ASN A 72 -4.90 -8.35 -19.35
CA ASN A 72 -6.14 -9.07 -19.11
C ASN A 72 -7.34 -8.17 -19.43
N SER A 73 -8.46 -8.79 -19.83
CA SER A 73 -9.70 -8.03 -20.02
C SER A 73 -10.21 -7.44 -18.71
N VAL A 74 -11.08 -6.43 -18.82
CA VAL A 74 -11.81 -5.84 -17.69
C VAL A 74 -12.52 -6.92 -16.88
N THR A 75 -13.24 -7.82 -17.55
CA THR A 75 -13.95 -8.94 -16.91
C THR A 75 -13.02 -9.86 -16.14
N GLU A 76 -11.90 -10.26 -16.72
CA GLU A 76 -10.95 -11.15 -16.04
C GLU A 76 -10.27 -10.47 -14.85
N SER A 77 -9.95 -9.18 -14.98
CA SER A 77 -9.39 -8.38 -13.90
C SER A 77 -10.36 -8.23 -12.73
N TYR A 78 -11.65 -7.99 -13.01
CA TYR A 78 -12.72 -8.00 -12.01
C TYR A 78 -12.84 -9.35 -11.31
N LYS A 79 -12.95 -10.46 -12.06
CA LYS A 79 -13.07 -11.81 -11.49
C LYS A 79 -11.90 -12.16 -10.56
N LYS A 80 -10.68 -11.78 -10.93
CA LYS A 80 -9.49 -12.00 -10.08
C LYS A 80 -9.60 -11.24 -8.76
N SER A 81 -9.99 -9.97 -8.80
CA SER A 81 -10.21 -9.16 -7.60
C SER A 81 -11.30 -9.77 -6.71
N GLN A 82 -12.46 -10.11 -7.28
CA GLN A 82 -13.57 -10.73 -6.56
C GLN A 82 -13.22 -12.08 -5.93
N LYS A 83 -12.43 -12.90 -6.62
CA LYS A 83 -11.92 -14.17 -6.09
C LYS A 83 -11.02 -13.95 -4.88
N LEU A 84 -10.11 -12.97 -4.95
CA LEU A 84 -9.22 -12.66 -3.83
C LEU A 84 -9.98 -12.07 -2.65
N MET A 85 -10.94 -11.16 -2.87
CA MET A 85 -11.80 -10.65 -1.80
C MET A 85 -12.58 -11.78 -1.13
N SER A 86 -13.15 -12.72 -1.91
CA SER A 86 -13.89 -13.86 -1.35
C SER A 86 -12.99 -14.73 -0.47
N LYS A 87 -11.77 -15.01 -0.92
CA LYS A 87 -10.78 -15.75 -0.12
C LYS A 87 -10.43 -15.02 1.17
N ASN A 88 -10.23 -13.71 1.10
CA ASN A 88 -9.89 -12.89 2.26
C ASN A 88 -11.06 -12.84 3.27
N VAL A 89 -12.30 -12.66 2.82
CA VAL A 89 -13.49 -12.71 3.70
C VAL A 89 -13.57 -14.05 4.43
N LEU A 90 -13.45 -15.18 3.71
CA LEU A 90 -13.47 -16.51 4.34
C LEU A 90 -12.33 -16.69 5.35
N SER A 91 -11.13 -16.20 5.02
CA SER A 91 -9.98 -16.24 5.94
C SER A 91 -10.21 -15.39 7.19
N MET A 92 -10.80 -14.21 7.05
CA MET A 92 -11.07 -13.28 8.16
C MET A 92 -12.21 -13.76 9.06
N MET A 93 -13.07 -14.65 8.57
CA MET A 93 -14.14 -15.29 9.33
C MET A 93 -13.75 -16.64 9.94
N SER A 94 -12.52 -17.12 9.70
CA SER A 94 -12.08 -18.41 10.21
C SER A 94 -11.84 -18.37 11.72
N SER A 95 -11.73 -19.55 12.33
CA SER A 95 -11.34 -19.70 13.75
C SER A 95 -9.91 -19.22 14.03
N GLU A 96 -9.05 -19.14 13.00
CA GLU A 96 -7.66 -18.71 13.12
C GLU A 96 -7.50 -17.17 13.05
N ALA A 97 -8.54 -16.46 12.61
CA ALA A 97 -8.48 -15.02 12.41
C ALA A 97 -8.32 -14.24 13.74
N GLY A 98 -7.68 -13.08 13.67
CA GLY A 98 -7.67 -12.13 14.79
C GLY A 98 -9.04 -11.46 14.99
N GLN A 99 -9.25 -10.83 16.14
CA GLN A 99 -10.49 -10.09 16.41
C GLN A 99 -10.70 -8.95 15.40
N ASN A 100 -9.67 -8.16 15.12
CA ASN A 100 -9.72 -7.07 14.14
C ASN A 100 -10.05 -7.56 12.72
N GLU A 101 -9.56 -8.75 12.34
CA GLU A 101 -9.91 -9.36 11.05
C GLU A 101 -11.39 -9.75 11.01
N ARG A 102 -11.89 -10.43 12.05
CA ARG A 102 -13.31 -10.80 12.15
C ARG A 102 -14.23 -9.59 12.10
N ASP A 103 -13.92 -8.56 12.87
CA ASP A 103 -14.69 -7.32 12.94
C ASP A 103 -14.66 -6.56 11.61
N SER A 104 -13.59 -6.74 10.83
CA SER A 104 -13.43 -6.08 9.52
C SER A 104 -14.04 -6.86 8.35
N ALA A 105 -14.33 -8.15 8.51
CA ALA A 105 -14.80 -9.02 7.44
C ALA A 105 -16.11 -8.53 6.76
N PRO A 106 -17.12 -8.01 7.50
CA PRO A 106 -18.34 -7.47 6.89
C PRO A 106 -18.08 -6.28 5.95
N TYR A 107 -17.08 -5.45 6.26
CA TYR A 107 -16.71 -4.32 5.41
C TYR A 107 -16.03 -4.80 4.12
N LEU A 108 -15.16 -5.81 4.20
CA LEU A 108 -14.56 -6.38 2.99
C LEU A 108 -15.60 -7.07 2.11
N TYR A 109 -16.56 -7.77 2.72
CA TYR A 109 -17.69 -8.35 2.01
C TYR A 109 -18.54 -7.27 1.32
N SER A 110 -18.78 -6.16 2.00
CA SER A 110 -19.46 -5.00 1.42
C SER A 110 -18.69 -4.42 0.23
N ASN A 111 -17.36 -4.28 0.32
CA ASN A 111 -16.53 -3.85 -0.81
C ASN A 111 -16.65 -4.80 -2.00
N LYS A 112 -16.65 -6.12 -1.76
CA LYS A 112 -16.85 -7.13 -2.81
C LYS A 112 -18.21 -6.97 -3.51
N LEU A 113 -19.28 -6.74 -2.76
CA LEU A 113 -20.61 -6.56 -3.35
C LEU A 113 -20.72 -5.27 -4.18
N ASN A 114 -19.98 -4.24 -3.78
CA ASN A 114 -20.06 -2.91 -4.38
C ASN A 114 -18.92 -2.59 -5.36
N GLN A 115 -18.04 -3.54 -5.67
CA GLN A 115 -17.02 -3.35 -6.71
C GLN A 115 -17.68 -3.33 -8.09
N VAL A 116 -17.58 -2.19 -8.79
CA VAL A 116 -18.11 -2.00 -10.14
C VAL A 116 -17.00 -1.52 -11.07
N LEU A 117 -16.90 -2.11 -12.26
CA LEU A 117 -16.07 -1.61 -13.35
C LEU A 117 -17.01 -1.16 -14.48
N LEU A 118 -16.83 0.08 -14.93
CA LEU A 118 -17.64 0.68 -16.00
C LEU A 118 -16.86 0.66 -17.31
N GLY A 119 -17.56 0.40 -18.42
CA GLY A 119 -16.99 0.38 -19.77
C GLY A 119 -17.15 -0.96 -20.47
N ASP A 120 -16.29 -1.21 -21.46
CA ASP A 120 -16.30 -2.45 -22.24
C ASP A 120 -15.71 -3.62 -21.42
N PRO A 121 -16.48 -4.69 -21.16
CA PRO A 121 -16.03 -5.85 -20.40
C PRO A 121 -14.84 -6.59 -21.04
N ASP A 122 -14.63 -6.43 -22.34
CA ASP A 122 -13.61 -7.12 -23.12
C ASP A 122 -12.41 -6.25 -23.45
N ALA A 123 -12.43 -4.96 -23.05
CA ALA A 123 -11.30 -4.07 -23.25
C ALA A 123 -10.02 -4.58 -22.54
N VAL A 124 -8.89 -4.43 -23.24
CA VAL A 124 -7.54 -4.76 -22.78
C VAL A 124 -6.60 -3.56 -23.00
N LEU A 125 -5.60 -3.40 -22.13
CA LEU A 125 -4.51 -2.45 -22.33
C LEU A 125 -3.43 -3.11 -23.19
N TYR A 126 -3.14 -2.51 -24.36
CA TYR A 126 -2.11 -2.92 -25.31
C TYR A 126 -0.81 -2.15 -25.10
#